data_AF-A0A1M3CQL9-F1
#
_entry.id   AF-A0A1M3CQL9-F1
#
_cell.length_a   1.000
_cell.length_b   1.000
_cell.length_c   1.000
_cell.angle_alpha   90.00
_cell.angle_beta   90.00
_cell.angle_gamma   90.00
#
_symmetry.space_group_name_H-M   'P 1'
#
loop_
_entity.id
_entity.type
_entity.pdbx_description
1 polymer ?
#
loop_
_entity_poly.entity_id
_entity_poly.type
_entity_poly.pdbx_seq_one_letter_code
_entity_poly.pdbx_strand_id
1 'polypeptide(L)'
;MRLIGTFKNQKQALELSEYLERCGIQTQLDIETNTDWGSQNYGDPICNLWVIEEEYMQVAMNKMEEYLENPKEALAKAPPLKKKWISEPLKEKIKEAPAKLKEAPLKLVREKKLKQAAQQNFGTITTAILFICTILLMISVLSTPIFKQIPEGVPRNVILTPPIEKALMYDYPEAFTIMDKIIKAFGIESFQNPATMSSQEQFLINKFNQTPYWRGFYEKIVAHFSNENAPWDMSAPMFEKIRQGEFWRVLTPIFLHSDIFHLFFNMIWLIVLGKQMEEKLGPMRYILFIVITGVFSNTLQYLMSGPNFLGFSGVLCAMLMFIWMRQKRAAWEGYQLQSSTFTFIMVFIIAMFGIQLVSFFSEIFLQAAFSPGMGNTAHLSGAFAGALLGRMDFFAYQNR
;
A
#
# COMPACT_ATOMS: atom_id res chain seq x y z
N MET A 1 -27.00 3.30 -3.91
CA MET A 1 -26.46 4.59 -4.38
C MET A 1 -25.29 4.35 -5.33
N ARG A 2 -25.27 5.01 -6.49
CA ARG A 2 -24.21 4.92 -7.51
C ARG A 2 -23.72 6.33 -7.88
N LEU A 3 -22.40 6.52 -8.01
CA LEU A 3 -21.82 7.81 -8.41
C LEU A 3 -22.15 8.04 -9.88
N ILE A 4 -22.76 9.17 -10.21
CA ILE A 4 -23.04 9.55 -11.59
C ILE A 4 -22.04 10.55 -12.14
N GLY A 5 -21.46 11.39 -11.27
CA GLY A 5 -20.45 12.35 -11.69
C GLY A 5 -19.80 13.06 -10.52
N THR A 6 -18.58 13.54 -10.78
CA THR A 6 -17.82 14.39 -9.86
C THR A 6 -17.62 15.76 -10.51
N PHE A 7 -18.05 16.82 -9.83
CA PHE A 7 -18.05 18.18 -10.35
C PHE A 7 -17.17 19.09 -9.48
N LYS A 8 -16.45 20.01 -10.14
CA LYS A 8 -15.67 21.05 -9.45
C LYS A 8 -16.53 22.24 -9.02
N ASN A 9 -17.61 22.52 -9.76
CA ASN A 9 -18.49 23.65 -9.50
C ASN A 9 -19.72 23.20 -8.70
N GLN A 10 -19.79 23.62 -7.44
CA GLN A 10 -20.90 23.32 -6.54
C GLN A 10 -22.26 23.76 -7.10
N LYS A 11 -22.32 24.93 -7.76
CA LYS A 11 -23.56 25.46 -8.33
C LYS A 11 -24.07 24.55 -9.45
N GLN A 12 -23.18 24.13 -10.34
CA GLN A 12 -23.50 23.22 -11.43
C GLN A 12 -23.97 21.86 -10.91
N ALA A 13 -23.30 21.31 -9.89
CA ALA A 13 -23.67 20.03 -9.29
C ALA A 13 -25.05 20.09 -8.63
N LEU A 14 -25.38 21.21 -7.96
CA LEU A 14 -26.67 21.44 -7.35
C LEU A 14 -27.78 21.59 -8.40
N GLU A 15 -27.54 22.36 -9.47
CA GLU A 15 -28.51 22.54 -10.55
C GLU A 15 -28.79 21.23 -11.30
N LEU A 16 -27.76 20.39 -11.50
CA LEU A 16 -27.93 19.06 -12.09
C LEU A 16 -28.69 18.11 -11.15
N SER A 17 -28.38 18.11 -9.85
CA SER A 17 -29.14 17.35 -8.85
C SER A 17 -30.63 17.73 -8.89
N GLU A 18 -30.91 19.03 -8.96
CA GLU A 18 -32.28 19.55 -9.04
C GLU A 18 -32.98 19.13 -10.35
N TYR A 19 -32.27 19.18 -11.47
CA TYR A 19 -32.77 18.71 -12.76
C TYR A 19 -33.13 17.21 -12.73
N LEU A 20 -32.26 16.36 -12.17
CA LEU A 20 -32.52 14.93 -12.05
C LEU A 20 -33.71 14.65 -11.12
N GLU A 21 -33.83 15.37 -10.01
CA GLU A 21 -35.00 15.28 -9.12
C GLU A 21 -36.31 15.68 -9.83
N ARG A 22 -36.28 16.73 -10.67
CA ARG A 22 -37.43 17.13 -11.51
C ARG A 22 -37.83 16.05 -12.51
N CYS A 23 -36.86 15.27 -12.98
CA CYS A 23 -37.08 14.09 -13.81
C CYS A 23 -37.54 12.84 -13.02
N GLY A 24 -37.74 12.95 -11.70
CA GLY A 24 -38.19 11.85 -10.84
C GLY A 24 -37.06 10.93 -10.37
N ILE A 25 -35.80 11.32 -10.54
CA ILE A 25 -34.65 10.51 -10.15
C ILE A 25 -34.13 11.04 -8.81
N GLN A 26 -34.16 10.20 -7.78
CA GLN A 26 -33.63 10.58 -6.48
C GLN A 26 -32.11 10.66 -6.50
N THR A 27 -31.58 11.79 -6.03
CA THR A 27 -30.14 12.05 -5.99
C THR A 27 -29.65 12.45 -4.61
N GLN A 28 -28.38 12.22 -4.34
CA GLN A 28 -27.67 12.75 -3.18
C GLN A 28 -26.43 13.49 -3.66
N LEU A 29 -26.19 14.70 -3.12
CA LEU A 29 -25.03 15.51 -3.46
C LEU A 29 -24.11 15.61 -2.24
N ASP A 30 -22.94 14.98 -2.33
CA ASP A 30 -21.90 15.08 -1.31
C ASP A 30 -20.85 16.10 -1.73
N ILE A 31 -20.60 17.09 -0.87
CA ILE A 31 -19.62 18.14 -1.12
C ILE A 31 -18.47 17.94 -0.13
N GLU A 32 -17.36 17.45 -0.65
CA GLU A 32 -16.14 17.23 0.10
C GLU A 32 -15.07 18.24 -0.33
N THR A 33 -14.01 18.37 0.47
CA THR A 33 -12.83 19.14 0.08
C THR A 33 -11.75 18.16 -0.35
N ASN A 34 -11.04 18.44 -1.44
CA ASN A 34 -9.91 17.63 -1.85
C ASN A 34 -8.81 17.72 -0.79
N THR A 35 -8.58 16.63 -0.04
CA THR A 35 -7.54 16.54 1.00
C THR A 35 -6.29 15.81 0.53
N ASP A 36 -6.16 15.52 -0.77
CA ASP A 36 -4.95 14.92 -1.34
C ASP A 36 -3.87 15.99 -1.57
N TRP A 37 -2.88 16.05 -0.68
CA TRP A 37 -1.83 17.08 -0.69
C TRP A 37 -0.96 17.06 -1.96
N GLY A 38 -0.95 15.97 -2.71
CA GLY A 38 -0.24 15.85 -3.99
C GLY A 38 -1.01 16.36 -5.21
N SER A 39 -2.29 16.70 -5.05
CA SER A 39 -3.16 17.17 -6.13
C SER A 39 -2.99 18.67 -6.40
N GLN A 40 -2.95 19.07 -7.67
CA GLN A 40 -3.03 20.49 -8.07
C GLN A 40 -4.32 21.17 -7.60
N ASN A 41 -5.37 20.39 -7.32
CA ASN A 41 -6.66 20.86 -6.84
C ASN A 41 -6.82 20.64 -5.32
N TYR A 42 -5.72 20.52 -4.56
CA TYR A 42 -5.78 20.39 -3.10
C TYR A 42 -6.52 21.60 -2.48
N GLY A 43 -7.53 21.32 -1.67
CA GLY A 43 -8.40 22.33 -1.07
C GLY A 43 -9.61 22.74 -1.91
N ASP A 44 -9.73 22.28 -3.17
CA ASP A 44 -10.89 22.54 -4.01
C ASP A 44 -12.10 21.66 -3.60
N PRO A 45 -13.34 22.13 -3.80
CA PRO A 45 -14.53 21.33 -3.56
C PRO A 45 -14.65 20.20 -4.59
N ILE A 46 -14.85 18.97 -4.10
CA ILE A 46 -15.23 17.79 -4.86
C ILE A 46 -16.72 17.56 -4.62
N CYS A 47 -17.55 17.78 -5.65
CA CYS A 47 -18.99 17.61 -5.54
C CYS A 47 -19.37 16.29 -6.22
N ASN A 48 -19.61 15.24 -5.43
CA ASN A 48 -20.02 13.93 -5.89
C ASN A 48 -21.54 13.85 -5.95
N LEU A 49 -22.08 13.63 -7.15
CA LEU A 49 -23.51 13.44 -7.36
C LEU A 49 -23.79 11.94 -7.45
N TRP A 50 -24.74 11.48 -6.64
CA TRP A 50 -25.13 10.09 -6.49
C TRP A 50 -26.58 9.92 -6.93
N VAL A 51 -26.89 8.80 -7.60
CA VAL A 51 -28.26 8.33 -7.80
C VAL A 51 -28.56 7.29 -6.72
N ILE A 52 -29.70 7.43 -6.04
CA ILE A 52 -30.01 6.58 -4.88
C ILE A 52 -30.29 5.14 -5.30
N GLU A 53 -31.19 5.00 -6.26
CA GLU A 53 -31.72 3.73 -6.76
C GLU A 53 -31.00 3.30 -8.06
N GLU A 54 -30.41 2.11 -8.04
CA GLU A 54 -29.53 1.64 -9.12
C GLU A 54 -30.26 1.42 -10.45
N GLU A 55 -31.56 1.10 -10.41
CA GLU A 55 -32.40 0.92 -11.60
C GLU A 55 -32.53 2.20 -12.45
N TYR A 56 -32.34 3.38 -11.84
CA TYR A 56 -32.38 4.66 -12.55
C TYR A 56 -31.03 5.11 -13.11
N MET A 57 -29.95 4.33 -12.94
CA MET A 57 -28.60 4.75 -13.30
C MET A 57 -28.47 5.10 -14.78
N GLN A 58 -28.95 4.25 -15.69
CA GLN A 58 -28.84 4.50 -17.14
C GLN A 58 -29.67 5.70 -17.58
N VAL A 59 -30.87 5.86 -17.01
CA VAL A 59 -31.75 7.00 -17.30
C VAL A 59 -31.12 8.30 -16.80
N ALA A 60 -30.52 8.26 -15.60
CA ALA A 60 -29.85 9.41 -15.02
C ALA A 60 -28.63 9.83 -15.84
N MET A 61 -27.87 8.88 -16.41
CA MET A 61 -26.71 9.21 -17.24
C MET A 61 -27.13 9.92 -18.53
N ASN A 62 -28.14 9.40 -19.22
CA ASN A 62 -28.67 10.02 -20.43
C ASN A 62 -29.22 11.44 -20.15
N LYS A 63 -29.87 11.61 -18.99
CA LYS A 63 -30.39 12.92 -18.55
C LYS A 63 -29.26 13.89 -18.16
N MET A 64 -28.20 13.39 -17.53
CA MET A 64 -27.02 14.19 -17.25
C MET A 64 -26.34 14.66 -18.54
N GLU A 65 -26.24 13.82 -19.56
CA GLU A 65 -25.72 14.22 -20.89
C GLU A 65 -26.59 15.33 -21.51
N GLU A 66 -27.92 15.16 -21.52
CA GLU A 66 -28.88 16.19 -22.00
C GLU A 66 -28.69 17.53 -21.27
N TYR A 67 -28.51 17.49 -19.95
CA TYR A 67 -28.26 18.68 -19.14
C TYR A 67 -26.90 19.33 -19.46
N LEU A 68 -25.85 18.53 -19.65
CA LEU A 68 -24.50 19.04 -19.94
C LEU A 68 -24.41 19.65 -21.34
N GLU A 69 -25.18 19.17 -22.31
CA GLU A 69 -25.28 19.76 -23.64
C GLU A 69 -25.95 21.14 -23.61
N ASN A 70 -27.10 21.28 -22.94
CA ASN A 70 -27.79 22.57 -22.82
C ASN A 70 -28.52 22.74 -21.48
N PRO A 71 -27.84 23.24 -20.43
CA PRO A 71 -28.39 23.31 -19.08
C PRO A 71 -29.68 24.13 -18.98
N LYS A 72 -29.75 25.24 -19.73
CA LYS A 72 -30.90 26.16 -19.69
C LYS A 72 -32.14 25.53 -20.30
N GLU A 73 -31.97 24.85 -21.43
CA GLU A 73 -33.07 24.18 -22.13
C GLU A 73 -33.56 22.95 -21.36
N ALA A 74 -32.63 22.16 -20.81
CA ALA A 74 -32.95 21.02 -19.96
C ALA A 74 -33.78 21.45 -18.73
N LEU A 75 -33.36 22.49 -18.01
CA LEU A 75 -34.10 23.02 -16.86
C LEU A 75 -35.48 23.60 -17.23
N ALA A 76 -35.64 24.14 -18.44
CA ALA A 76 -36.90 24.67 -18.94
C ALA A 76 -37.90 23.57 -19.34
N LYS A 77 -37.40 22.45 -19.88
CA LYS A 77 -38.22 21.27 -20.25
C LYS A 77 -38.58 20.39 -19.05
N ALA A 78 -37.84 20.49 -17.95
CA ALA A 78 -38.06 19.66 -16.77
C ALA A 78 -39.36 20.04 -16.03
N PRO A 79 -40.15 19.06 -15.55
CA PRO A 79 -41.34 19.32 -14.76
C PRO A 79 -41.00 20.13 -13.50
N PRO A 80 -41.93 20.93 -12.95
CA PRO A 80 -41.72 21.58 -11.66
C PRO A 80 -41.55 20.53 -10.56
N LEU A 81 -40.64 20.80 -9.61
CA LEU A 81 -40.32 19.93 -8.48
C LEU A 81 -41.58 19.47 -7.73
N LYS A 82 -41.92 18.19 -7.84
CA LYS A 82 -42.98 17.56 -7.05
C LYS A 82 -42.44 17.18 -5.67
N LYS A 83 -42.36 18.19 -4.78
CA LYS A 83 -41.90 18.07 -3.38
C LYS A 83 -40.43 17.63 -3.25
N LYS A 84 -39.72 18.32 -2.37
CA LYS A 84 -38.32 18.03 -2.02
C LYS A 84 -38.28 16.70 -1.24
N TRP A 85 -37.81 15.62 -1.86
CA TRP A 85 -37.43 14.40 -1.15
C TRP A 85 -36.10 14.65 -0.45
N ILE A 86 -36.13 15.48 0.58
CA ILE A 86 -35.02 15.55 1.52
C ILE A 86 -35.24 14.42 2.50
N SER A 87 -34.55 13.31 2.30
CA SER A 87 -34.23 12.44 3.42
C SER A 87 -33.42 13.29 4.41
N GLU A 88 -34.06 13.78 5.46
CA GLU A 88 -33.36 14.30 6.63
C GLU A 88 -32.48 13.17 7.17
N PRO A 89 -31.16 13.43 7.33
CA PRO A 89 -30.74 14.32 8.41
C PRO A 89 -29.59 15.25 7.98
N LEU A 90 -29.92 16.50 7.61
CA LEU A 90 -28.92 17.58 7.47
C LEU A 90 -29.52 18.98 7.62
N LYS A 91 -30.86 19.12 7.57
CA LYS A 91 -31.55 20.40 7.79
C LYS A 91 -31.43 20.91 9.23
N GLU A 92 -31.33 20.05 10.23
CA GLU A 92 -31.15 20.50 11.62
C GLU A 92 -29.74 21.04 11.90
N LYS A 93 -28.70 20.55 11.22
CA LYS A 93 -27.33 21.10 11.38
C LYS A 93 -27.10 22.44 10.67
N ILE A 94 -27.96 22.83 9.73
CA ILE A 94 -27.83 24.11 9.00
C ILE A 94 -28.59 25.25 9.70
N LYS A 95 -29.61 24.95 10.51
CA LYS A 95 -30.37 25.99 11.24
C LYS A 95 -29.61 26.64 12.39
N GLU A 96 -28.52 26.04 12.87
CA GLU A 96 -27.64 26.63 13.88
C GLU A 96 -26.33 27.19 13.32
N ALA A 97 -26.27 27.57 12.04
CA ALA A 97 -25.22 28.47 11.59
C ALA A 97 -25.63 29.91 11.96
N PRO A 98 -25.04 30.54 12.99
CA PRO A 98 -25.42 31.89 13.40
C PRO A 98 -25.25 32.85 12.22
N ALA A 99 -26.22 33.75 12.06
CA ALA A 99 -26.31 34.74 10.98
C ALA A 99 -25.04 35.60 10.78
N LYS A 100 -24.09 35.58 11.72
CA LYS A 100 -22.75 36.17 11.61
C LYS A 100 -21.85 35.55 10.52
N LEU A 101 -22.20 34.40 9.93
CA LEU A 101 -21.36 33.76 8.89
C LEU A 101 -21.60 34.29 7.47
N LYS A 102 -22.70 35.01 7.20
CA LYS A 102 -22.94 35.62 5.88
C LYS A 102 -22.08 36.86 5.60
N GLU A 103 -21.44 37.42 6.63
CA GLU A 103 -20.54 38.58 6.53
C GLU A 103 -19.11 38.28 7.01
N ALA A 104 -18.77 37.01 7.25
CA ALA A 104 -17.41 36.67 7.64
C ALA A 104 -16.46 36.98 6.47
N PRO A 105 -15.49 37.90 6.61
CA PRO A 105 -14.57 38.21 5.52
C PRO A 105 -13.90 36.92 5.07
N LEU A 106 -13.65 36.74 3.76
CA LEU A 106 -13.03 35.54 3.17
C LEU A 106 -11.83 35.00 3.97
N LYS A 107 -11.08 35.88 4.67
CA LYS A 107 -10.05 35.53 5.65
C LYS A 107 -10.52 34.61 6.77
N LEU A 108 -11.67 34.86 7.40
CA LEU A 108 -12.18 34.11 8.55
C LEU A 108 -12.69 32.71 8.17
N VAL A 109 -13.32 32.56 7.00
CA VAL A 109 -13.71 31.26 6.44
C VAL A 109 -12.48 30.46 6.02
N ARG A 110 -11.50 31.12 5.40
CA ARG A 110 -10.20 30.53 5.04
C ARG A 110 -9.42 30.11 6.29
N GLU A 111 -9.41 30.90 7.34
CA GLU A 111 -8.81 30.56 8.65
C GLU A 111 -9.52 29.38 9.31
N LYS A 112 -10.86 29.29 9.26
CA LYS A 112 -11.59 28.12 9.77
C LYS A 112 -11.29 26.87 8.95
N LYS A 113 -11.28 26.94 7.62
CA LYS A 113 -10.90 25.80 6.75
C LYS A 113 -9.44 25.40 6.94
N LEU A 114 -8.53 26.37 7.10
CA LEU A 114 -7.12 26.12 7.44
C LEU A 114 -6.99 25.49 8.82
N LYS A 115 -7.78 25.91 9.81
CA LYS A 115 -7.83 25.27 11.14
C LYS A 115 -8.41 23.85 11.08
N GLN A 116 -9.40 23.60 10.24
CA GLN A 116 -10.03 22.30 10.07
C GLN A 116 -9.12 21.33 9.28
N ALA A 117 -8.41 21.83 8.27
CA ALA A 117 -7.34 21.10 7.58
C ALA A 117 -6.13 20.87 8.52
N ALA A 118 -5.79 21.84 9.37
CA ALA A 118 -4.76 21.70 10.40
C ALA A 118 -5.19 20.76 11.55
N GLN A 119 -6.50 20.53 11.73
CA GLN A 119 -7.06 19.56 12.68
C GLN A 119 -7.23 18.16 12.11
N GLN A 120 -6.91 17.93 10.83
CA GLN A 120 -6.85 16.57 10.31
C GLN A 120 -5.66 15.83 10.93
N ASN A 121 -5.92 15.16 12.04
CA ASN A 121 -4.98 14.25 12.68
C ASN A 121 -4.51 13.22 11.64
N PHE A 122 -3.20 13.02 11.53
CA PHE A 122 -2.54 12.15 10.56
C PHE A 122 -2.83 10.65 10.74
N GLY A 123 -3.86 10.29 11.52
CA GLY A 123 -4.08 8.94 12.01
C GLY A 123 -2.99 8.54 13.01
N THR A 124 -3.37 8.19 14.24
CA THR A 124 -2.40 7.83 15.29
C THR A 124 -1.60 6.59 14.90
N ILE A 125 -2.25 5.59 14.28
CA ILE A 125 -1.61 4.33 13.87
C ILE A 125 -0.71 4.55 12.65
N THR A 126 -1.20 5.28 11.65
CA THR A 126 -0.43 5.62 10.43
C THR A 126 0.85 6.38 10.80
N THR A 127 0.72 7.35 11.69
CA THR A 127 1.87 8.11 12.22
C THR A 127 2.82 7.22 13.02
N ALA A 128 2.31 6.32 13.87
CA ALA A 128 3.14 5.39 14.64
C ALA A 128 3.95 4.46 13.74
N ILE A 129 3.34 3.91 12.68
CA ILE A 129 4.04 3.05 11.71
C ILE A 129 5.16 3.84 11.02
N LEU A 130 4.89 5.09 10.60
CA LEU A 130 5.90 5.94 10.00
C LEU A 130 7.11 6.15 10.92
N PHE A 131 6.87 6.47 12.19
CA PHE A 131 7.95 6.62 13.18
C PHE A 131 8.70 5.30 13.41
N ILE A 132 7.99 4.18 13.57
CA ILE A 132 8.61 2.86 13.76
C ILE A 132 9.53 2.52 12.58
N CYS A 133 9.04 2.63 11.34
CA CYS A 133 9.83 2.34 10.14
C CYS A 133 11.06 3.26 10.04
N THR A 134 10.90 4.55 10.37
CA THR A 134 12.00 5.53 10.33
C THR A 134 13.07 5.22 11.38
N ILE A 135 12.66 4.94 12.62
CA ILE A 135 13.57 4.60 13.72
C ILE A 135 14.29 3.29 13.39
N LEU A 136 13.58 2.28 12.89
CA LEU A 136 14.20 1.01 12.52
C LEU A 136 15.21 1.17 11.40
N LEU A 137 14.91 1.95 10.35
CA LEU A 137 15.90 2.23 9.30
C LEU A 137 17.13 2.94 9.89
N MET A 138 16.92 3.92 10.78
CA MET A 138 18.03 4.63 11.43
C MET A 138 18.90 3.68 12.26
N ILE A 139 18.30 2.80 13.06
CA ILE A 139 19.02 1.78 13.83
C ILE A 139 19.76 0.83 12.89
N SER A 140 19.11 0.37 11.81
CA SER A 140 19.75 -0.47 10.80
C SER A 140 21.00 0.20 10.23
N VAL A 141 20.88 1.42 9.70
CA VAL A 141 22.01 2.17 9.11
C VAL A 141 23.15 2.37 10.12
N LEU A 142 22.83 2.71 11.37
CA LEU A 142 23.83 2.91 12.43
C LEU A 142 24.50 1.61 12.88
N SER A 143 23.85 0.46 12.69
CA SER A 143 24.35 -0.85 13.11
C SER A 143 24.84 -1.74 11.96
N THR A 144 24.72 -1.27 10.71
CA THR A 144 25.28 -1.95 9.53
C THR A 144 26.79 -2.04 9.67
N PRO A 145 27.38 -3.24 9.61
CA PRO A 145 28.83 -3.39 9.62
C PRO A 145 29.48 -2.71 8.40
N ILE A 146 30.51 -1.90 8.63
CA ILE A 146 31.25 -1.21 7.57
C ILE A 146 32.50 -2.02 7.22
N PHE A 147 32.61 -2.45 5.96
CA PHE A 147 33.79 -3.14 5.45
C PHE A 147 34.43 -2.34 4.32
N LYS A 148 35.76 -2.20 4.33
CA LYS A 148 36.51 -1.51 3.26
C LYS A 148 36.49 -2.28 1.94
N GLN A 149 36.58 -3.61 2.02
CA GLN A 149 36.53 -4.51 0.87
C GLN A 149 35.88 -5.83 1.31
N ILE A 150 34.87 -6.28 0.55
CA ILE A 150 34.23 -7.58 0.78
C ILE A 150 34.87 -8.58 -0.18
N PRO A 151 35.48 -9.68 0.32
CA PRO A 151 36.13 -10.67 -0.53
C PRO A 151 35.15 -11.37 -1.49
N GLU A 152 35.65 -11.87 -2.62
CA GLU A 152 34.82 -12.63 -3.57
C GLU A 152 34.33 -13.95 -2.96
N GLY A 153 33.14 -14.40 -3.36
CA GLY A 153 32.51 -15.62 -2.84
C GLY A 153 31.79 -15.45 -1.50
N VAL A 154 31.89 -14.28 -0.87
CA VAL A 154 31.24 -13.99 0.40
C VAL A 154 29.80 -13.48 0.19
N PRO A 155 28.77 -14.11 0.79
CA PRO A 155 27.38 -13.73 0.58
C PRO A 155 27.07 -12.39 1.26
N ARG A 156 27.14 -11.30 0.47
CA ARG A 156 26.96 -9.92 0.95
C ARG A 156 25.66 -9.70 1.71
N ASN A 157 24.59 -10.34 1.25
CA ASN A 157 23.25 -10.30 1.84
C ASN A 157 23.17 -10.92 3.24
N VAL A 158 24.17 -11.68 3.69
CA VAL A 158 24.23 -12.26 5.04
C VAL A 158 25.10 -11.40 5.96
N ILE A 159 26.20 -10.86 5.42
CA ILE A 159 27.20 -10.13 6.20
C ILE A 159 26.76 -8.69 6.49
N LEU A 160 26.14 -8.04 5.51
CA LEU A 160 25.72 -6.64 5.64
C LEU A 160 24.41 -6.47 6.42
N THR A 161 23.74 -7.56 6.79
CA THR A 161 22.49 -7.51 7.55
C THR A 161 22.75 -7.00 8.98
N PRO A 162 22.14 -5.88 9.39
CA PRO A 162 22.30 -5.37 10.75
C PRO A 162 21.60 -6.27 11.80
N PRO A 163 22.01 -6.26 13.07
CA PRO A 163 21.42 -7.11 14.11
C PRO A 163 19.90 -6.95 14.26
N ILE A 164 19.38 -5.73 14.14
CA ILE A 164 17.94 -5.47 14.24
C ILE A 164 17.17 -6.10 13.06
N GLU A 165 17.76 -6.08 11.86
CA GLU A 165 17.16 -6.69 10.68
C GLU A 165 17.16 -8.23 10.81
N LYS A 166 18.26 -8.82 11.30
CA LYS A 166 18.32 -10.26 11.61
C LYS A 166 17.24 -10.70 12.59
N ALA A 167 16.89 -9.84 13.56
CA ALA A 167 15.87 -10.13 14.56
C ALA A 167 14.42 -10.02 14.01
N LEU A 168 14.22 -9.19 12.98
CA LEU A 168 12.89 -8.82 12.49
C LEU A 168 12.55 -9.35 11.09
N MET A 169 13.53 -9.85 10.34
CA MET A 169 13.30 -10.48 9.04
C MET A 169 12.50 -11.79 9.17
N TYR A 170 11.94 -12.26 8.07
CA TYR A 170 10.94 -13.33 8.09
C TYR A 170 11.50 -14.66 8.60
N ASP A 171 12.74 -14.98 8.24
CA ASP A 171 13.46 -16.13 8.75
C ASP A 171 14.97 -15.84 8.76
N TYR A 172 15.71 -16.55 9.59
CA TYR A 172 17.18 -16.46 9.63
C TYR A 172 17.76 -17.88 9.76
N PRO A 173 18.02 -18.56 8.63
CA PRO A 173 18.37 -19.98 8.62
C PRO A 173 19.68 -20.29 9.32
N GLU A 174 19.89 -21.54 9.73
CA GLU A 174 21.14 -21.96 10.40
C GLU A 174 22.38 -21.69 9.53
N ALA A 175 22.26 -21.79 8.20
CA ALA A 175 23.34 -21.40 7.28
C ALA A 175 23.82 -19.97 7.55
N PHE A 176 22.90 -19.01 7.74
CA PHE A 176 23.27 -17.63 8.02
C PHE A 176 23.87 -17.48 9.42
N THR A 177 23.38 -18.28 10.38
CA THR A 177 23.93 -18.33 11.75
C THR A 177 25.36 -18.89 11.78
N ILE A 178 25.69 -19.86 10.92
CA ILE A 178 27.06 -20.38 10.77
C ILE A 178 27.98 -19.28 10.22
N MET A 179 27.53 -18.53 9.21
CA MET A 179 28.27 -17.40 8.66
C MET A 179 28.58 -16.35 9.75
N ASP A 180 27.61 -16.02 10.60
CA ASP A 180 27.81 -15.13 11.75
C ASP A 180 28.87 -15.65 12.73
N LYS A 181 28.87 -16.97 13.01
CA LYS A 181 29.89 -17.59 13.87
C LYS A 181 31.28 -17.47 13.25
N ILE A 182 31.41 -17.65 11.93
CA ILE A 182 32.69 -17.51 11.22
C ILE A 182 33.19 -16.07 11.36
N ILE A 183 32.37 -15.09 11.00
CA ILE A 183 32.76 -13.66 11.03
C ILE A 183 33.12 -13.22 12.45
N LYS A 184 32.36 -13.67 13.46
CA LYS A 184 32.62 -13.33 14.86
C LYS A 184 33.92 -13.95 15.38
N ALA A 185 34.28 -15.14 14.93
CA ALA A 185 35.45 -15.87 15.40
C ALA A 185 36.74 -15.52 14.65
N PHE A 186 36.67 -15.30 13.33
CA PHE A 186 37.85 -15.15 12.45
C PHE A 186 37.93 -13.79 11.74
N GLY A 187 36.89 -12.97 11.85
CA GLY A 187 36.78 -11.71 11.08
C GLY A 187 36.32 -11.96 9.64
N ILE A 188 36.13 -10.88 8.87
CA ILE A 188 35.80 -10.96 7.44
C ILE A 188 37.05 -11.05 6.55
N GLU A 189 38.20 -10.58 7.06
CA GLU A 189 39.45 -10.51 6.32
C GLU A 189 40.02 -11.90 6.03
N SER A 190 39.68 -12.88 6.86
CA SER A 190 40.09 -14.27 6.68
C SER A 190 39.64 -14.88 5.35
N PHE A 191 38.52 -14.39 4.80
CA PHE A 191 38.04 -14.79 3.47
C PHE A 191 38.91 -14.28 2.30
N GLN A 192 39.82 -13.32 2.52
CA GLN A 192 40.71 -12.81 1.46
C GLN A 192 41.81 -13.81 1.08
N ASN A 193 42.30 -14.59 2.04
CA ASN A 193 43.39 -15.54 1.85
C ASN A 193 42.99 -16.94 2.32
N PRO A 194 42.33 -17.73 1.45
CA PRO A 194 41.92 -19.11 1.78
C PRO A 194 43.09 -20.00 2.23
N ALA A 195 44.31 -19.72 1.77
CA ALA A 195 45.51 -20.45 2.14
C ALA A 195 45.94 -20.28 3.61
N THR A 196 45.48 -19.22 4.29
CA THR A 196 45.81 -18.96 5.70
C THR A 196 44.73 -19.40 6.68
N MET A 197 43.63 -19.98 6.18
CA MET A 197 42.50 -20.39 7.02
C MET A 197 42.88 -21.54 7.95
N SER A 198 42.45 -21.45 9.21
CA SER A 198 42.62 -22.53 10.18
C SER A 198 41.76 -23.75 9.80
N SER A 199 42.12 -24.94 10.30
CA SER A 199 41.31 -26.14 10.07
C SER A 199 39.88 -26.02 10.61
N GLN A 200 39.69 -25.26 11.71
CA GLN A 200 38.36 -24.99 12.27
C GLN A 200 37.53 -24.07 11.37
N GLU A 201 38.17 -23.07 10.76
CA GLU A 201 37.53 -22.13 9.83
C GLU A 201 37.10 -22.84 8.54
N GLN A 202 37.99 -23.65 7.96
CA GLN A 202 37.67 -24.48 6.78
C GLN A 202 36.51 -25.44 7.08
N PHE A 203 36.48 -26.04 8.27
CA PHE A 203 35.36 -26.88 8.70
C PHE A 203 34.03 -26.11 8.74
N LEU A 204 34.02 -24.89 9.31
CA LEU A 204 32.81 -24.08 9.37
C LEU A 204 32.34 -23.57 8.00
N ILE A 205 33.26 -23.21 7.11
CA ILE A 205 32.93 -22.84 5.72
C ILE A 205 32.34 -24.02 4.97
N ASN A 206 32.94 -25.20 5.12
CA ASN A 206 32.38 -26.42 4.52
C ASN A 206 30.99 -26.72 5.10
N LYS A 207 30.82 -26.57 6.42
CA LYS A 207 29.51 -26.71 7.07
C LYS A 207 28.49 -25.69 6.53
N PHE A 208 28.88 -24.44 6.34
CA PHE A 208 28.03 -23.41 5.72
C PHE A 208 27.57 -23.82 4.32
N ASN A 209 28.51 -24.22 3.45
CA ASN A 209 28.21 -24.63 2.07
C ASN A 209 27.32 -25.88 2.00
N GLN A 210 27.41 -26.77 2.99
CA GLN A 210 26.60 -27.99 3.06
C GLN A 210 25.26 -27.81 3.78
N THR A 211 25.03 -26.68 4.46
CA THR A 211 23.79 -26.46 5.22
C THR A 211 22.71 -25.92 4.29
N PRO A 212 21.67 -26.72 3.95
CA PRO A 212 20.60 -26.26 3.09
C PRO A 212 19.72 -25.26 3.83
N TYR A 213 19.14 -24.32 3.09
CA TYR A 213 18.10 -23.42 3.58
C TYR A 213 17.10 -23.13 2.47
N TRP A 214 15.88 -22.74 2.84
CA TRP A 214 14.84 -22.41 1.89
C TRP A 214 15.19 -21.16 1.06
N ARG A 215 15.27 -21.32 -0.26
CA ARG A 215 15.51 -20.21 -1.21
C ARG A 215 14.28 -19.79 -2.03
N GLY A 216 13.18 -20.50 -1.86
CA GLY A 216 11.90 -20.18 -2.51
C GLY A 216 11.70 -20.82 -3.87
N PHE A 217 10.44 -21.00 -4.26
CA PHE A 217 10.05 -21.68 -5.49
C PHE A 217 10.61 -21.06 -6.78
N TYR A 218 10.90 -19.76 -6.79
CA TYR A 218 11.37 -19.04 -7.97
C TYR A 218 12.65 -19.67 -8.56
N GLU A 219 13.68 -19.92 -7.76
CA GLU A 219 14.92 -20.54 -8.24
C GLU A 219 14.68 -21.94 -8.84
N LYS A 220 13.74 -22.70 -8.28
CA LYS A 220 13.36 -24.03 -8.80
C LYS A 220 12.63 -23.92 -10.14
N ILE A 221 11.75 -22.93 -10.28
CA ILE A 221 11.05 -22.64 -11.54
C ILE A 221 12.05 -22.24 -12.62
N VAL A 222 12.97 -21.33 -12.31
CA VAL A 222 14.03 -20.91 -13.24
C VAL A 222 14.88 -22.10 -13.67
N ALA A 223 15.39 -22.89 -12.71
CA ALA A 223 16.21 -24.07 -13.01
C ALA A 223 15.48 -25.07 -13.92
N HIS A 224 14.18 -25.30 -13.67
CA HIS A 224 13.36 -26.15 -14.53
C HIS A 224 13.29 -25.64 -15.98
N PHE A 225 13.06 -24.35 -16.18
CA PHE A 225 12.98 -23.76 -17.52
C PHE A 225 14.34 -23.62 -18.21
N SER A 226 15.43 -23.49 -17.44
CA SER A 226 16.80 -23.47 -17.95
C SER A 226 17.39 -24.87 -18.21
N ASN A 227 16.65 -25.96 -17.93
CA ASN A 227 17.14 -27.34 -17.94
C ASN A 227 18.38 -27.57 -17.03
N GLU A 228 18.44 -26.85 -15.91
CA GLU A 228 19.49 -26.95 -14.91
C GLU A 228 18.97 -27.58 -13.61
N ASN A 229 19.89 -28.08 -12.78
CA ASN A 229 19.55 -28.50 -11.43
C ASN A 229 19.58 -27.28 -10.50
N ALA A 230 18.48 -27.06 -9.75
CA ALA A 230 18.46 -26.01 -8.75
C ALA A 230 19.56 -26.23 -7.69
N PRO A 231 20.20 -25.17 -7.18
CA PRO A 231 21.37 -25.28 -6.30
C PRO A 231 21.05 -25.74 -4.87
N TRP A 232 19.80 -26.07 -4.58
CA TRP A 232 19.30 -26.48 -3.26
C TRP A 232 18.15 -27.48 -3.42
N ASP A 233 17.80 -28.21 -2.36
CA ASP A 233 16.75 -29.24 -2.38
C ASP A 233 15.44 -28.81 -1.69
N MET A 234 14.31 -29.32 -2.16
CA MET A 234 12.98 -29.06 -1.60
C MET A 234 12.81 -29.54 -0.16
N SER A 235 13.67 -30.43 0.33
CA SER A 235 13.73 -30.82 1.74
C SER A 235 14.37 -29.78 2.67
N ALA A 236 14.89 -28.68 2.12
CA ALA A 236 15.51 -27.62 2.91
C ALA A 236 14.55 -27.11 4.01
N PRO A 237 15.06 -26.85 5.22
CA PRO A 237 14.24 -26.40 6.33
C PRO A 237 13.59 -25.05 6.01
N MET A 238 12.32 -24.94 6.41
CA MET A 238 11.51 -23.72 6.30
C MET A 238 11.09 -23.24 7.68
N PHE A 239 10.90 -21.93 7.81
CA PHE A 239 10.39 -21.26 9.00
C PHE A 239 11.23 -21.57 10.25
N GLU A 240 12.55 -21.63 10.12
CA GLU A 240 13.46 -22.12 11.16
C GLU A 240 13.30 -21.32 12.47
N LYS A 241 13.40 -19.99 12.40
CA LYS A 241 13.25 -19.12 13.58
C LYS A 241 11.82 -19.07 14.09
N ILE A 242 10.85 -19.12 13.20
CA ILE A 242 9.43 -19.15 13.58
C ILE A 242 9.12 -20.44 14.35
N ARG A 243 9.65 -21.59 13.92
CA ARG A 243 9.54 -22.88 14.64
C ARG A 243 10.25 -22.88 16.00
N GLN A 244 11.23 -22.00 16.18
CA GLN A 244 11.91 -21.76 17.47
C GLN A 244 11.11 -20.82 18.40
N GLY A 245 9.93 -20.34 17.98
CA GLY A 245 9.04 -19.51 18.81
C GLY A 245 9.07 -18.02 18.45
N GLU A 246 9.80 -17.61 17.41
CA GLU A 246 9.91 -16.21 16.99
C GLU A 246 8.73 -15.79 16.09
N PHE A 247 7.49 -15.93 16.59
CA PHE A 247 6.27 -15.76 15.78
C PHE A 247 6.07 -14.36 15.21
N TRP A 248 6.67 -13.32 15.80
CA TRP A 248 6.57 -11.95 15.29
C TRP A 248 7.12 -11.80 13.86
N ARG A 249 8.05 -12.68 13.46
CA ARG A 249 8.70 -12.66 12.14
C ARG A 249 7.76 -12.81 10.97
N VAL A 250 6.57 -13.37 11.17
CA VAL A 250 5.55 -13.43 10.11
C VAL A 250 5.05 -12.04 9.71
N LEU A 251 5.13 -11.06 10.62
CA LEU A 251 4.65 -9.69 10.43
C LEU A 251 5.77 -8.66 10.33
N THR A 252 6.79 -8.75 11.18
CA THR A 252 7.80 -7.68 11.35
C THR A 252 8.58 -7.25 10.10
N PRO A 253 8.75 -8.05 9.03
CA PRO A 253 9.38 -7.60 7.80
C PRO A 253 8.73 -6.36 7.18
N ILE A 254 7.43 -6.10 7.44
CA ILE A 254 6.75 -4.92 6.90
C ILE A 254 7.33 -3.59 7.41
N PHE A 255 8.03 -3.61 8.55
CA PHE A 255 8.60 -2.39 9.15
C PHE A 255 10.04 -2.10 8.72
N LEU A 256 10.72 -3.09 8.13
CA LEU A 256 12.11 -2.99 7.71
C LEU A 256 12.22 -2.36 6.32
N HIS A 257 13.28 -1.59 6.07
CA HIS A 257 13.54 -0.94 4.78
C HIS A 257 15.03 -1.03 4.45
N SER A 258 15.36 -1.24 3.17
CA SER A 258 16.74 -1.44 2.69
C SER A 258 17.54 -0.14 2.66
N ASP A 259 16.86 0.97 2.39
CA ASP A 259 17.46 2.27 2.14
C ASP A 259 16.43 3.40 2.33
N ILE A 260 16.94 4.63 2.30
CA ILE A 260 16.14 5.83 2.54
C ILE A 260 15.10 6.08 1.45
N PHE A 261 15.37 5.72 0.18
CA PHE A 261 14.42 5.93 -0.91
C PHE A 261 13.27 4.92 -0.82
N HIS A 262 13.58 3.65 -0.52
CA HIS A 262 12.56 2.63 -0.28
C HIS A 262 11.63 3.04 0.88
N LEU A 263 12.18 3.53 1.99
CA LEU A 263 11.37 4.09 3.08
C LEU A 263 10.54 5.28 2.61
N PHE A 264 11.16 6.27 1.96
CA PHE A 264 10.52 7.50 1.52
C PHE A 264 9.28 7.23 0.65
N PHE A 265 9.42 6.39 -0.38
CA PHE A 265 8.30 6.06 -1.27
C PHE A 265 7.19 5.31 -0.53
N ASN A 266 7.54 4.34 0.34
CA ASN A 266 6.52 3.63 1.12
C ASN A 266 5.77 4.57 2.08
N MET A 267 6.49 5.49 2.75
CA MET A 267 5.88 6.37 3.75
C MET A 267 4.99 7.44 3.11
N ILE A 268 5.33 7.95 1.93
CA ILE A 268 4.44 8.83 1.15
C ILE A 268 3.10 8.14 0.89
N TRP A 269 3.14 6.90 0.40
CA TRP A 269 1.92 6.14 0.10
C TRP A 269 1.17 5.74 1.36
N LEU A 270 1.87 5.42 2.45
CA LEU A 270 1.25 5.17 3.74
C LEU A 270 0.48 6.41 4.24
N ILE A 271 1.03 7.61 4.07
CA ILE A 271 0.32 8.85 4.44
C ILE A 271 -0.92 9.05 3.57
N VAL A 272 -0.80 8.86 2.25
CA VAL A 272 -1.90 9.10 1.29
C VAL A 272 -3.05 8.09 1.46
N LEU A 273 -2.72 6.80 1.58
CA LEU A 273 -3.71 5.71 1.62
C LEU A 273 -4.12 5.40 3.07
N GLY A 274 -3.13 5.30 3.96
CA GLY A 274 -3.32 4.88 5.35
C GLY A 274 -4.17 5.84 6.16
N LYS A 275 -4.00 7.16 5.98
CA LYS A 275 -4.82 8.17 6.67
C LYS A 275 -6.32 7.98 6.42
N GLN A 276 -6.70 7.82 5.15
CA GLN A 276 -8.10 7.65 4.77
C GLN A 276 -8.66 6.32 5.25
N MET A 277 -7.85 5.26 5.21
CA MET A 277 -8.24 3.95 5.71
C MET A 277 -8.40 3.95 7.22
N GLU A 278 -7.51 4.60 7.98
CA GLU A 278 -7.61 4.69 9.43
C GLU A 278 -8.86 5.46 9.86
N GLU A 279 -9.18 6.57 9.19
CA GLU A 279 -10.39 7.36 9.45
C GLU A 279 -11.67 6.55 9.20
N LYS A 280 -11.74 5.81 8.09
CA LYS A 280 -12.96 5.11 7.67
C LYS A 280 -13.13 3.73 8.31
N LEU A 281 -12.05 2.98 8.49
CA LEU A 281 -12.10 1.67 9.15
C LEU A 281 -12.14 1.81 10.68
N GLY A 282 -11.57 2.88 11.22
CA GLY A 282 -11.24 2.98 12.63
C GLY A 282 -10.08 2.06 13.03
N PRO A 283 -9.57 2.21 14.26
CA PRO A 283 -8.26 1.68 14.65
C PRO A 283 -8.16 0.15 14.58
N MET A 284 -9.15 -0.57 15.12
CA MET A 284 -9.09 -2.04 15.21
C MET A 284 -9.13 -2.71 13.84
N ARG A 285 -10.02 -2.26 12.95
CA ARG A 285 -10.14 -2.83 11.60
C ARG A 285 -8.95 -2.43 10.73
N TYR A 286 -8.42 -1.22 10.91
CA TYR A 286 -7.20 -0.80 10.22
C TYR A 286 -5.98 -1.63 10.63
N ILE A 287 -5.77 -1.86 11.94
CA ILE A 287 -4.71 -2.76 12.43
C ILE A 287 -4.91 -4.18 11.90
N LEU A 288 -6.13 -4.71 11.98
CA LEU A 288 -6.42 -6.06 11.49
C LEU A 288 -6.16 -6.19 9.98
N PHE A 289 -6.51 -5.16 9.19
CA PHE A 289 -6.20 -5.09 7.76
C PHE A 289 -4.69 -5.19 7.53
N ILE A 290 -3.89 -4.40 8.24
CA ILE A 290 -2.42 -4.40 8.12
C ILE A 290 -1.84 -5.76 8.51
N VAL A 291 -2.32 -6.35 9.61
CA VAL A 291 -1.84 -7.66 10.08
C VAL A 291 -2.16 -8.75 9.06
N ILE A 292 -3.41 -8.85 8.59
CA ILE A 292 -3.82 -9.87 7.62
C ILE A 292 -3.01 -9.74 6.33
N THR A 293 -2.95 -8.54 5.77
CA THR A 293 -2.29 -8.29 4.49
C THR A 293 -0.78 -8.45 4.60
N GLY A 294 -0.16 -7.97 5.68
CA GLY A 294 1.27 -8.12 5.94
C GLY A 294 1.70 -9.57 6.13
N VAL A 295 0.97 -10.34 6.96
CA VAL A 295 1.26 -11.78 7.14
C VAL A 295 1.09 -12.53 5.83
N PHE A 296 0.00 -12.27 5.10
CA PHE A 296 -0.27 -12.96 3.84
C PHE A 296 0.80 -12.65 2.77
N SER A 297 1.16 -11.38 2.59
CA SER A 297 2.15 -10.98 1.60
C SER A 297 3.56 -11.45 1.96
N ASN A 298 3.95 -11.37 3.23
CA ASN A 298 5.25 -11.86 3.69
C ASN A 298 5.38 -13.37 3.50
N THR A 299 4.33 -14.12 3.86
CA THR A 299 4.35 -15.60 3.74
C THR A 299 4.52 -16.03 2.29
N LEU A 300 3.76 -15.43 1.36
CA LEU A 300 3.87 -15.78 -0.06
C LEU A 300 5.19 -15.32 -0.67
N GLN A 301 5.72 -14.17 -0.25
CA GLN A 301 7.06 -13.72 -0.67
C GLN A 301 8.16 -14.67 -0.18
N TYR A 302 8.09 -15.12 1.07
CA TYR A 302 9.03 -16.10 1.61
C TYR A 302 9.00 -17.43 0.85
N LEU A 303 7.79 -17.93 0.60
CA LEU A 303 7.62 -19.17 -0.17
C LEU A 303 8.16 -19.02 -1.60
N MET A 304 8.01 -17.86 -2.23
CA MET A 304 8.46 -17.66 -3.60
C MET A 304 9.96 -17.39 -3.72
N SER A 305 10.57 -16.63 -2.82
CA SER A 305 11.94 -16.10 -3.00
C SER A 305 12.83 -16.17 -1.76
N GLY A 306 12.44 -16.93 -0.74
CA GLY A 306 13.23 -17.10 0.48
C GLY A 306 13.17 -15.89 1.43
N PRO A 307 14.06 -15.82 2.43
CA PRO A 307 13.95 -14.88 3.55
C PRO A 307 14.40 -13.44 3.26
N ASN A 308 15.04 -13.18 2.11
CA ASN A 308 15.70 -11.91 1.82
C ASN A 308 14.72 -10.89 1.20
N PHE A 309 13.78 -10.41 2.00
CA PHE A 309 12.84 -9.36 1.63
C PHE A 309 12.44 -8.53 2.85
N LEU A 310 12.00 -7.30 2.59
CA LEU A 310 11.54 -6.36 3.60
C LEU A 310 10.68 -5.27 2.96
N GLY A 311 9.93 -4.53 3.78
CA GLY A 311 9.21 -3.33 3.35
C GLY A 311 7.70 -3.40 3.51
N PHE A 312 7.10 -2.22 3.68
CA PHE A 312 5.65 -2.06 3.86
C PHE A 312 4.86 -2.17 2.54
N SER A 313 5.55 -2.29 1.41
CA SER A 313 4.99 -2.17 0.07
C SER A 313 3.92 -3.22 -0.29
N GLY A 314 4.01 -4.46 0.22
CA GLY A 314 2.93 -5.44 0.08
C GLY A 314 1.61 -4.98 0.70
N VAL A 315 1.68 -4.37 1.89
CA VAL A 315 0.51 -3.78 2.56
C VAL A 315 0.00 -2.57 1.78
N LEU A 316 0.86 -1.72 1.20
CA LEU A 316 0.45 -0.59 0.37
C LEU A 316 -0.30 -1.02 -0.89
N CYS A 317 0.17 -2.08 -1.56
CA CYS A 317 -0.54 -2.67 -2.69
C CYS A 317 -1.93 -3.20 -2.26
N ALA A 318 -2.03 -3.79 -1.06
CA ALA A 318 -3.31 -4.17 -0.49
C ALA A 318 -4.21 -2.96 -0.23
N MET A 319 -3.70 -1.90 0.39
CA MET A 319 -4.44 -0.66 0.66
C MET A 319 -5.00 -0.05 -0.63
N LEU A 320 -4.19 0.03 -1.68
CA LEU A 320 -4.59 0.55 -2.98
C LEU A 320 -5.75 -0.25 -3.57
N MET A 321 -5.61 -1.57 -3.63
CA MET A 321 -6.64 -2.44 -4.21
C MET A 321 -7.90 -2.52 -3.35
N PHE A 322 -7.75 -2.42 -2.03
CA PHE A 322 -8.85 -2.28 -1.10
C PHE A 322 -9.65 -1.02 -1.40
N ILE A 323 -8.99 0.13 -1.46
CA ILE A 323 -9.61 1.43 -1.77
C ILE A 323 -10.33 1.38 -3.13
N TRP A 324 -9.66 0.85 -4.15
CA TRP A 324 -10.26 0.71 -5.49
C TRP A 324 -11.52 -0.18 -5.47
N MET A 325 -11.50 -1.27 -4.69
CA MET A 325 -12.67 -2.12 -4.49
C MET A 325 -13.80 -1.40 -3.75
N ARG A 326 -13.49 -0.67 -2.68
CA ARG A 326 -14.49 0.13 -1.94
C ARG A 326 -15.09 1.21 -2.82
N GLN A 327 -14.29 1.93 -3.61
CA GLN A 327 -14.80 2.92 -4.56
C GLN A 327 -15.74 2.32 -5.62
N LYS A 328 -15.54 1.06 -6.02
CA LYS A 328 -16.45 0.41 -6.98
C LYS A 328 -17.74 -0.14 -6.35
N ARG A 329 -17.65 -0.65 -5.11
CA ARG A 329 -18.76 -1.36 -4.43
C ARG A 329 -19.57 -0.45 -3.51
N ALA A 330 -18.89 0.42 -2.78
CA ALA A 330 -19.42 1.26 -1.72
C ALA A 330 -18.84 2.67 -1.87
N ALA A 331 -19.10 3.27 -3.02
CA ALA A 331 -18.54 4.55 -3.42
C ALA A 331 -18.94 5.69 -2.44
N TRP A 332 -20.10 5.59 -1.78
CA TRP A 332 -20.58 6.49 -0.73
C TRP A 332 -19.71 6.50 0.54
N GLU A 333 -18.74 5.59 0.67
CA GLU A 333 -17.78 5.62 1.77
C GLU A 333 -16.75 6.75 1.61
N GLY A 334 -16.72 7.42 0.46
CA GLY A 334 -15.93 8.63 0.24
C GLY A 334 -14.42 8.37 0.27
N TYR A 335 -13.95 7.18 -0.11
CA TYR A 335 -12.52 6.97 -0.35
C TYR A 335 -12.09 7.81 -1.56
N GLN A 336 -11.04 8.61 -1.36
CA GLN A 336 -10.51 9.51 -2.37
C GLN A 336 -9.25 8.90 -2.98
N LEU A 337 -9.32 8.57 -4.27
CA LEU A 337 -8.19 8.14 -5.06
C LEU A 337 -8.32 8.76 -6.44
N GLN A 338 -7.52 9.79 -6.73
CA GLN A 338 -7.55 10.46 -8.02
C GLN A 338 -7.08 9.49 -9.11
N SER A 339 -7.69 9.57 -10.30
CA SER A 339 -7.32 8.71 -11.43
C SER A 339 -5.84 8.84 -11.80
N SER A 340 -5.23 10.02 -11.66
CA SER A 340 -3.78 10.21 -11.87
C SER A 340 -2.93 9.44 -10.86
N THR A 341 -3.31 9.48 -9.57
CA THR A 341 -2.65 8.76 -8.49
C THR A 341 -2.75 7.26 -8.70
N PHE A 342 -3.95 6.76 -9.02
CA PHE A 342 -4.15 5.35 -9.37
C PHE A 342 -3.33 4.96 -10.61
N THR A 343 -3.38 5.75 -11.69
CA THR A 343 -2.60 5.49 -12.91
C THR A 343 -1.11 5.51 -12.64
N PHE A 344 -0.59 6.47 -11.87
CA PHE A 344 0.82 6.51 -11.50
C PHE A 344 1.24 5.24 -10.75
N ILE A 345 0.48 4.82 -9.74
CA ILE A 345 0.81 3.61 -8.98
C ILE A 345 0.68 2.36 -9.85
N MET A 346 -0.34 2.29 -10.72
CA MET A 346 -0.51 1.17 -11.65
C MET A 346 0.62 1.09 -12.68
N VAL A 347 1.04 2.22 -13.25
CA VAL A 347 2.20 2.30 -14.14
C VAL A 347 3.46 1.86 -13.40
N PHE A 348 3.65 2.30 -12.16
CA PHE A 348 4.77 1.86 -11.32
C PHE A 348 4.73 0.34 -11.08
N ILE A 349 3.59 -0.22 -10.66
CA ILE A 349 3.42 -1.67 -10.44
C ILE A 349 3.65 -2.47 -11.74
N ILE A 350 3.14 -2.00 -12.88
CA ILE A 350 3.30 -2.66 -14.18
C ILE A 350 4.75 -2.58 -14.66
N ALA A 351 5.40 -1.43 -14.51
CA ALA A 351 6.81 -1.27 -14.84
C ALA A 351 7.68 -2.20 -13.98
N MET A 352 7.37 -2.28 -12.69
CA MET A 352 8.00 -3.20 -11.74
C MET A 352 7.86 -4.66 -12.15
N PHE A 353 6.65 -5.08 -12.51
CA PHE A 353 6.39 -6.41 -13.04
C PHE A 353 7.12 -6.65 -14.37
N GLY A 354 7.15 -5.65 -15.26
CA GLY A 354 7.86 -5.70 -16.54
C GLY A 354 9.36 -5.90 -16.36
N ILE A 355 10.00 -5.16 -15.44
CA ILE A 355 11.42 -5.33 -15.09
C ILE A 355 11.67 -6.75 -14.58
N GLN A 356 10.76 -7.32 -13.78
CA GLN A 356 10.88 -8.70 -13.31
C GLN A 356 10.76 -9.73 -14.45
N LEU A 357 9.85 -9.54 -15.39
CA LEU A 357 9.75 -10.41 -16.56
C LEU A 357 11.03 -10.36 -17.39
N VAL A 358 11.59 -9.16 -17.59
CA VAL A 358 12.87 -8.99 -18.28
C VAL A 358 13.99 -9.71 -17.51
N SER A 359 14.03 -9.60 -16.18
CA SER A 359 14.98 -10.33 -15.33
C SER A 359 14.87 -11.85 -15.50
N PHE A 360 13.65 -12.38 -15.40
CA PHE A 360 13.37 -13.81 -15.56
C PHE A 360 13.81 -14.35 -16.93
N PHE A 361 13.46 -13.66 -18.01
CA PHE A 361 13.85 -14.08 -19.35
C PHE A 361 15.35 -13.87 -19.61
N SER A 362 15.96 -12.83 -19.04
CA SER A 362 17.41 -12.62 -19.11
C SER A 362 18.17 -13.73 -18.38
N GLU A 363 17.67 -14.17 -17.23
CA GLU A 363 18.25 -15.28 -16.47
C GLU A 363 18.17 -16.60 -17.24
N ILE A 364 17.02 -16.89 -17.87
CA ILE A 364 16.82 -18.12 -18.65
C ILE A 364 17.60 -18.11 -19.96
N PHE A 365 17.54 -17.02 -20.74
CA PHE A 365 18.06 -17.00 -22.11
C PHE A 365 19.47 -16.42 -22.25
N LEU A 366 19.87 -15.54 -21.33
CA LEU A 366 21.16 -14.84 -21.38
C LEU A 366 22.10 -15.23 -20.24
N GLN A 367 21.66 -16.09 -19.30
CA GLN A 367 22.38 -16.43 -18.06
C GLN A 367 22.83 -15.19 -17.27
N ALA A 368 22.10 -14.09 -17.47
CA ALA A 368 22.39 -12.80 -16.85
C ALA A 368 21.29 -12.49 -15.86
N ALA A 369 21.49 -12.92 -14.61
CA ALA A 369 20.59 -12.61 -13.51
C ALA A 369 20.83 -11.18 -13.02
N PHE A 370 19.76 -10.38 -12.98
CA PHE A 370 19.75 -9.14 -12.21
C PHE A 370 18.52 -9.15 -11.31
N SER A 371 18.72 -9.03 -10.01
CA SER A 371 17.61 -8.90 -9.07
C SER A 371 17.46 -7.42 -8.72
N PRO A 372 16.32 -6.80 -9.05
CA PRO A 372 16.04 -5.46 -8.56
C PRO A 372 15.92 -5.37 -7.02
N GLY A 373 15.96 -6.50 -6.29
CA GLY A 373 15.80 -6.52 -4.84
C GLY A 373 14.37 -6.22 -4.37
N MET A 374 13.38 -6.35 -5.26
CA MET A 374 11.99 -5.95 -5.01
C MET A 374 11.07 -7.16 -4.82
N GLY A 375 10.29 -7.16 -3.74
CA GLY A 375 9.38 -8.24 -3.35
C GLY A 375 8.11 -8.29 -4.21
N ASN A 376 8.23 -8.64 -5.49
CA ASN A 376 7.10 -8.62 -6.43
C ASN A 376 5.94 -9.55 -6.03
N THR A 377 6.27 -10.70 -5.43
CA THR A 377 5.23 -11.62 -4.92
C THR A 377 4.48 -10.98 -3.76
N ALA A 378 5.16 -10.24 -2.88
CA ALA A 378 4.52 -9.48 -1.81
C ALA A 378 3.55 -8.43 -2.36
N HIS A 379 3.92 -7.71 -3.43
CA HIS A 379 3.05 -6.71 -4.07
C HIS A 379 1.79 -7.33 -4.66
N LEU A 380 1.94 -8.38 -5.47
CA LEU A 380 0.82 -9.06 -6.13
C LEU A 380 -0.12 -9.74 -5.13
N SER A 381 0.44 -10.46 -4.17
CA SER A 381 -0.35 -11.12 -3.12
C SER A 381 -1.03 -10.13 -2.19
N GLY A 382 -0.36 -9.03 -1.84
CA GLY A 382 -0.95 -7.92 -1.10
C GLY A 382 -2.12 -7.29 -1.85
N ALA A 383 -1.93 -6.93 -3.11
CA ALA A 383 -2.98 -6.42 -4.00
C ALA A 383 -4.18 -7.36 -4.07
N PHE A 384 -3.95 -8.67 -4.22
CA PHE A 384 -4.99 -9.69 -4.21
C PHE A 384 -5.75 -9.75 -2.88
N ALA A 385 -5.03 -9.80 -1.75
CA ALA A 385 -5.65 -9.80 -0.43
C ALA A 385 -6.49 -8.54 -0.18
N GLY A 386 -5.94 -7.36 -0.51
CA GLY A 386 -6.66 -6.09 -0.41
C GLY A 386 -7.94 -6.07 -1.25
N ALA A 387 -7.90 -6.61 -2.47
CA ALA A 387 -9.07 -6.72 -3.33
C ALA A 387 -10.15 -7.67 -2.76
N LEU A 388 -9.75 -8.74 -2.06
CA LEU A 388 -10.69 -9.62 -1.36
C LEU A 388 -11.30 -8.92 -0.14
N LEU A 389 -10.47 -8.34 0.73
CA LEU A 389 -10.92 -7.63 1.91
C LEU A 389 -11.84 -6.45 1.57
N GLY A 390 -11.58 -5.76 0.45
CA GLY A 390 -12.42 -4.67 -0.05
C GLY A 390 -13.84 -5.11 -0.43
N ARG A 391 -14.05 -6.38 -0.73
CA ARG A 391 -15.38 -6.94 -1.03
C ARG A 391 -16.16 -7.35 0.23
N MET A 392 -15.49 -7.44 1.38
CA MET A 392 -16.09 -7.90 2.62
C MET A 392 -16.80 -6.76 3.35
N ASP A 393 -18.01 -7.02 3.84
CA ASP A 393 -18.80 -6.00 4.56
C ASP A 393 -18.22 -5.69 5.95
N PHE A 394 -17.42 -6.60 6.52
CA PHE A 394 -16.70 -6.36 7.79
C PHE A 394 -15.79 -5.11 7.72
N PHE A 395 -15.15 -4.90 6.57
CA PHE A 395 -14.29 -3.74 6.31
C PHE A 395 -15.05 -2.57 5.67
N ALA A 396 -16.38 -2.61 5.61
CA ALA A 396 -17.17 -1.46 5.19
C ALA A 396 -17.06 -0.32 6.20
N TYR A 397 -17.12 0.91 5.71
CA TYR A 397 -17.30 2.09 6.55
C TYR A 397 -18.56 1.91 7.40
N GLN A 398 -18.43 2.16 8.69
CA GLN A 398 -19.55 2.12 9.64
C GLN A 398 -19.71 3.53 10.16
N ASN A 399 -20.86 4.16 9.88
CA ASN A 399 -21.23 5.42 10.51
C ASN A 399 -21.16 5.20 12.03
N ARG A 400 -20.22 5.88 12.69
CA ARG A 400 -20.09 5.90 14.14
C ARG A 400 -20.80 7.11 14.71
#